data_AF-A0A9D6SSM4-F1
#
_entry.id   AF-A0A9D6SSM4-F1
#
_cell.length_a   1.000
_cell.length_b   1.000
_cell.length_c   1.000
_cell.angle_alpha   90.00
_cell.angle_beta   90.00
_cell.angle_gamma   90.00
#
_symmetry.space_group_name_H-M   'P 1'
#
loop_
_entity.id
_entity.type
_entity.pdbx_description
1 polymer ?
#
loop_
_entity_poly.entity_id
_entity_poly.type
_entity_poly.pdbx_seq_one_letter_code
_entity_poly.pdbx_strand_id
1 'polypeptide(L)'
;MANHPMATGALKEFIRGETERILRDCTECGKCFEACPMRQYSAPLTDAEPGVAAAGILSILRGEHSTPQALGWVSVCMHSGMCVPACPENVNPKMMVRIARMIASGGLGGPRQISTRNDRDYFDRIRAFAKLQLTEEEIGNWL
;
A
#
# COMPACT_ATOMS: atom_id res chain seq x y z
N MET A 1 -25.21 7.28 -4.40
CA MET A 1 -24.12 6.29 -4.57
C MET A 1 -23.00 6.99 -5.33
N ALA A 2 -21.96 7.48 -4.63
CA ALA A 2 -20.92 8.28 -5.26
C ALA A 2 -19.91 7.38 -5.98
N ASN A 3 -19.97 7.42 -7.31
CA ASN A 3 -19.10 6.69 -8.22
C ASN A 3 -17.69 7.30 -8.11
N HIS A 4 -16.76 6.56 -7.50
CA HIS A 4 -15.36 6.96 -7.49
C HIS A 4 -14.84 6.91 -8.94
N PRO A 5 -14.01 7.86 -9.40
CA PRO A 5 -13.27 7.63 -10.63
C PRO A 5 -12.41 6.39 -10.39
N MET A 6 -12.81 5.28 -11.02
CA MET A 6 -12.03 4.05 -11.01
C MET A 6 -10.61 4.38 -11.46
N ALA A 7 -9.62 3.66 -10.93
CA ALA A 7 -8.26 3.69 -11.47
C ALA A 7 -8.32 3.70 -13.01
N THR A 8 -7.65 4.67 -13.63
CA THR A 8 -7.61 4.81 -15.09
C THR A 8 -7.13 3.50 -15.70
N GLY A 9 -7.47 3.25 -16.98
CA GLY A 9 -7.04 2.02 -17.67
C GLY A 9 -5.53 1.78 -17.54
N ALA A 10 -4.73 2.84 -17.70
CA ALA A 10 -3.28 2.78 -17.56
C ALA A 10 -2.80 2.41 -16.14
N LEU A 11 -3.44 2.96 -15.09
CA LEU A 11 -3.08 2.62 -13.71
C LEU A 11 -3.44 1.16 -13.39
N LYS A 12 -4.61 0.68 -13.83
CA LYS A 12 -5.01 -0.71 -13.65
C LYS A 12 -4.05 -1.67 -14.36
N GLU A 13 -3.65 -1.31 -15.58
CA GLU A 13 -2.68 -2.08 -16.36
C GLU A 13 -1.33 -2.19 -15.67
N PHE A 14 -0.79 -1.06 -15.21
CA PHE A 14 0.45 -1.03 -14.44
C PHE A 14 0.37 -1.89 -13.18
N ILE A 15 -0.69 -1.75 -12.39
CA ILE A 15 -0.87 -2.51 -11.15
C ILE A 15 -0.91 -4.01 -11.46
N ARG A 16 -1.63 -4.42 -12.52
CA ARG A 16 -1.71 -5.81 -12.93
C ARG A 16 -0.34 -6.35 -13.33
N GLY A 17 0.38 -5.67 -14.22
CA GLY A 17 1.71 -6.09 -14.66
C GLY A 17 2.72 -6.16 -13.51
N GLU A 18 2.70 -5.18 -12.60
CA GLU A 18 3.60 -5.18 -11.44
C GLU A 18 3.22 -6.27 -10.44
N THR A 19 1.93 -6.54 -10.23
CA THR A 19 1.44 -7.66 -9.40
C THR A 19 1.91 -8.99 -9.96
N GLU A 20 1.74 -9.22 -11.26
CA GLU A 20 2.20 -10.44 -11.92
C GLU A 20 3.73 -10.62 -11.80
N ARG A 21 4.50 -9.55 -11.94
CA ARG A 21 5.96 -9.57 -11.74
C ARG A 21 6.33 -9.95 -10.31
N ILE A 22 5.73 -9.29 -9.33
CA ILE A 22 5.97 -9.58 -7.91
C ILE A 22 5.63 -11.04 -7.58
N LEU A 23 4.49 -11.53 -8.05
CA LEU A 23 4.03 -12.91 -7.79
C LEU A 23 4.94 -13.98 -8.42
N ARG A 24 5.64 -13.66 -9.51
CA ARG A 24 6.62 -14.55 -10.13
C ARG A 24 7.96 -14.54 -9.41
N ASP A 25 8.43 -13.36 -9.02
CA ASP A 25 9.82 -13.18 -8.56
C ASP A 25 9.97 -13.32 -7.03
N CYS A 26 8.91 -13.07 -6.25
CA CYS A 26 8.99 -13.12 -4.79
C CYS A 26 9.13 -14.55 -4.26
N THR A 27 10.22 -14.82 -3.54
CA THR A 27 10.50 -16.12 -2.89
C THR A 27 9.90 -16.26 -1.50
N GLU A 28 9.09 -15.29 -1.05
CA GLU A 28 8.51 -15.25 0.30
C GLU A 28 9.56 -15.26 1.43
N CYS A 29 10.82 -14.90 1.15
CA CYS A 29 11.91 -14.99 2.12
C CYS A 29 11.80 -14.02 3.32
N GLY A 30 10.94 -13.00 3.25
CA GLY A 30 10.67 -12.11 4.39
C GLY A 30 11.74 -11.06 4.71
N LYS A 31 12.90 -11.02 4.04
CA LYS A 31 13.96 -10.00 4.30
C LYS A 31 13.48 -8.56 4.22
N CYS A 32 12.51 -8.30 3.34
CA CYS A 32 11.86 -6.99 3.20
C CYS A 32 11.01 -6.61 4.44
N PHE A 33 10.44 -7.60 5.13
CA PHE A 33 9.72 -7.42 6.38
C PHE A 33 10.69 -7.17 7.54
N GLU A 34 11.78 -7.93 7.64
CA GLU A 34 12.82 -7.75 8.67
C GLU A 34 13.38 -6.33 8.69
N ALA A 35 13.68 -5.78 7.50
CA ALA A 35 14.18 -4.42 7.30
C ALA A 35 13.13 -3.32 7.55
N CYS A 36 11.85 -3.66 7.74
CA CYS A 36 10.80 -2.67 7.88
C CYS A 36 10.81 -2.04 9.28
N PRO A 37 10.93 -0.69 9.41
CA PRO A 37 10.90 -0.02 10.72
C PRO A 37 9.50 0.01 11.34
N MET A 38 8.47 -0.31 10.54
CA MET A 38 7.08 -0.17 10.95
C MET A 38 6.55 -1.37 11.75
N ARG A 39 7.32 -2.45 11.87
CA ARG A 39 6.89 -3.69 12.57
C ARG A 39 6.43 -3.44 14.00
N GLN A 40 7.06 -2.52 14.71
CA GLN A 40 6.71 -2.19 16.09
C GLN A 40 5.37 -1.45 16.28
N TYR A 41 4.75 -0.95 15.21
CA TYR A 41 3.54 -0.13 15.32
C TYR A 41 2.23 -0.91 15.12
N SER A 42 2.30 -2.24 15.06
CA SER A 42 1.13 -3.10 14.90
C SER A 42 1.33 -4.37 15.72
N ALA A 43 0.45 -4.61 16.69
CA ALA A 43 0.54 -5.77 17.59
C ALA A 43 0.72 -7.12 16.87
N PRO A 44 0.00 -7.41 15.75
CA PRO A 44 0.22 -8.63 14.98
C PRO A 44 1.64 -8.83 14.44
N LEU A 45 2.46 -7.77 14.36
CA LEU A 45 3.79 -7.83 13.72
C LEU A 45 4.95 -8.06 14.69
N THR A 46 4.73 -7.92 16.00
CA THR A 46 5.81 -7.97 17.01
C THR A 46 6.64 -9.25 16.90
N ASP A 47 5.98 -10.40 16.74
CA ASP A 47 6.60 -11.73 16.65
C ASP A 47 6.22 -12.45 15.34
N ALA A 48 5.91 -11.68 14.29
CA ALA A 48 5.54 -12.27 13.01
C ALA A 48 6.75 -12.91 12.33
N GLU A 49 6.61 -14.19 11.96
CA GLU A 49 7.58 -14.87 11.11
C GLU A 49 7.71 -14.14 9.76
N PRO A 50 8.92 -13.72 9.35
CA PRO A 50 9.10 -12.88 8.16
C PRO A 50 8.50 -13.45 6.88
N GLY A 51 8.67 -14.76 6.67
CA GLY A 51 8.12 -15.43 5.49
C GLY A 51 6.59 -15.49 5.49
N VAL A 52 5.97 -15.67 6.67
CA VAL A 52 4.51 -15.65 6.82
C VAL A 52 3.94 -14.28 6.50
N ALA A 53 4.61 -13.21 6.94
CA ALA A 53 4.21 -11.84 6.59
C ALA A 53 4.31 -11.59 5.08
N ALA A 54 5.39 -12.03 4.43
CA ALA A 54 5.58 -11.89 2.98
C ALA A 54 4.55 -12.71 2.19
N ALA A 55 4.34 -13.98 2.53
CA ALA A 55 3.34 -14.85 1.92
C ALA A 55 1.94 -14.26 2.04
N GLY A 56 1.57 -13.74 3.21
CA GLY A 56 0.30 -13.06 3.41
C GLY A 56 0.13 -11.84 2.50
N ILE A 57 1.18 -11.04 2.27
CA ILE A 57 1.11 -9.95 1.27
C ILE A 57 0.82 -10.51 -0.12
N LEU A 58 1.45 -11.62 -0.52
CA LEU A 58 1.17 -12.23 -1.83
C LEU A 58 -0.27 -12.74 -1.94
N SER A 59 -0.86 -13.31 -0.88
CA SER A 59 -2.30 -13.64 -0.85
C SER A 59 -3.18 -12.41 -1.11
N ILE A 60 -2.85 -11.26 -0.52
CA ILE A 60 -3.57 -10.00 -0.81
C ILE A 60 -3.45 -9.65 -2.30
N LEU A 61 -2.26 -9.78 -2.88
CA LEU A 61 -2.05 -9.50 -4.31
C LEU A 61 -2.85 -10.44 -5.22
N ARG A 62 -3.08 -11.69 -4.81
CA ARG A 62 -3.98 -12.64 -5.50
C ARG A 62 -5.47 -12.33 -5.31
N GLY A 63 -5.81 -11.33 -4.48
CA GLY A 63 -7.18 -10.98 -4.16
C GLY A 63 -7.81 -11.88 -3.09
N GLU A 64 -7.00 -12.66 -2.38
CA GLU A 64 -7.43 -13.60 -1.35
C GLU A 64 -7.51 -12.91 0.03
N HIS A 65 -8.20 -13.56 0.96
CA HIS A 65 -8.11 -13.19 2.38
C HIS A 65 -6.72 -13.47 2.92
N SER A 66 -6.21 -12.56 3.75
CA SER A 66 -4.84 -12.65 4.27
C SER A 66 -4.77 -12.67 5.79
N THR A 67 -3.57 -12.92 6.31
CA THR A 67 -3.28 -13.08 7.72
C THR A 67 -3.35 -11.75 8.47
N PRO A 68 -3.63 -11.75 9.80
CA PRO A 68 -3.56 -10.55 10.62
C PRO A 68 -2.21 -9.81 10.53
N GLN A 69 -1.12 -10.55 10.34
CA GLN A 69 0.23 -10.02 10.16
C GLN A 69 0.30 -9.20 8.87
N ALA A 70 -0.09 -9.75 7.72
CA ALA A 70 -0.04 -9.03 6.46
C ALA A 70 -0.98 -7.81 6.45
N LEU A 71 -2.20 -7.95 6.97
CA LEU A 71 -3.15 -6.84 7.11
C LEU A 71 -2.62 -5.77 8.08
N GLY A 72 -1.98 -6.18 9.16
CA GLY A 72 -1.30 -5.32 10.12
C GLY A 72 -0.12 -4.58 9.49
N TRP A 73 0.64 -5.22 8.61
CA TRP A 73 1.77 -4.58 7.92
C TRP A 73 1.29 -3.55 6.90
N VAL A 74 0.28 -3.91 6.12
CA VAL A 74 -0.37 -3.02 5.15
C VAL A 74 -0.95 -1.77 5.82
N SER A 75 -1.51 -1.91 7.03
CA SER A 75 -2.15 -0.79 7.73
C SER A 75 -1.15 0.24 8.27
N VAL A 76 0.07 -0.18 8.64
CA VAL A 76 1.11 0.69 9.21
C VAL A 76 2.20 1.11 8.23
N CYS A 77 2.17 0.64 6.99
CA CYS A 77 3.20 0.99 6.00
C CYS A 77 3.18 2.50 5.67
N MET A 78 4.29 3.18 5.95
CA MET A 78 4.51 4.61 5.66
C MET A 78 5.46 4.85 4.48
N HIS A 79 5.65 3.86 3.61
CA HIS A 79 6.48 3.97 2.41
C HIS A 79 7.96 4.36 2.67
N SER A 80 8.53 3.96 3.81
CA SER A 80 9.92 4.27 4.19
C SER A 80 10.96 3.81 3.15
N GLY A 81 10.69 2.71 2.44
CA GLY A 81 11.55 2.20 1.39
C GLY A 81 12.76 1.38 1.85
N MET A 82 12.99 1.21 3.16
CA MET A 82 14.10 0.38 3.69
C MET A 82 14.02 -1.09 3.23
N CYS A 83 12.82 -1.56 2.92
CA CYS A 83 12.59 -2.90 2.38
C CYS A 83 13.09 -3.09 0.95
N VAL A 84 13.30 -2.02 0.17
CA VAL A 84 13.72 -2.10 -1.25
C VAL A 84 15.13 -2.69 -1.40
N PRO A 85 16.18 -2.12 -0.79
CA PRO A 85 17.53 -2.70 -0.89
C PRO A 85 17.67 -4.05 -0.17
N ALA A 86 16.74 -4.41 0.72
CA ALA A 86 16.78 -5.67 1.45
C ALA A 86 16.26 -6.87 0.64
N CYS A 87 15.61 -6.65 -0.51
CA CYS A 87 15.05 -7.72 -1.31
C CYS A 87 16.13 -8.39 -2.20
N PRO A 88 16.38 -9.70 -2.05
CA PRO A 88 17.37 -10.39 -2.87
C PRO A 88 16.88 -10.65 -4.31
N GLU A 89 15.56 -10.64 -4.53
CA GLU A 89 14.93 -11.02 -5.81
C GLU A 89 14.65 -9.82 -6.73
N ASN A 90 15.14 -8.62 -6.38
CA ASN A 90 14.86 -7.38 -7.13
C ASN A 90 13.34 -7.08 -7.30
N VAL A 91 12.51 -7.62 -6.39
CA VAL A 91 11.14 -7.13 -6.16
C VAL A 91 11.24 -5.78 -5.48
N ASN A 92 10.30 -4.87 -5.76
CA ASN A 92 10.17 -3.61 -5.04
C ASN A 92 9.14 -3.78 -3.91
N PRO A 93 9.53 -4.08 -2.66
CA PRO A 93 8.58 -4.45 -1.62
C PRO A 93 7.79 -3.24 -1.12
N LYS A 94 8.31 -2.02 -1.32
CA LYS A 94 7.57 -0.79 -1.07
C LYS A 94 6.35 -0.69 -1.99
N MET A 95 6.54 -0.97 -3.29
CA MET A 95 5.44 -1.02 -4.25
C MET A 95 4.51 -2.19 -3.98
N MET A 96 5.06 -3.37 -3.67
CA MET A 96 4.31 -4.57 -3.28
C MET A 96 3.31 -4.29 -2.16
N VAL A 97 3.75 -3.74 -1.03
CA VAL A 97 2.88 -3.43 0.10
C VAL A 97 1.90 -2.29 -0.24
N ARG A 98 2.28 -1.36 -1.12
CA ARG A 98 1.35 -0.31 -1.58
C ARG A 98 0.21 -0.88 -2.41
N ILE A 99 0.49 -1.77 -3.36
CA ILE A 99 -0.54 -2.44 -4.16
C ILE A 99 -1.43 -3.29 -3.23
N ALA A 100 -0.83 -4.05 -2.32
CA ALA A 100 -1.58 -4.81 -1.33
C ALA A 100 -2.53 -3.92 -0.49
N ARG A 101 -2.08 -2.71 -0.10
CA ARG A 101 -2.95 -1.73 0.58
C ARG A 101 -4.14 -1.29 -0.27
N MET A 102 -3.93 -1.06 -1.56
CA MET A 102 -5.01 -0.68 -2.47
C MET A 102 -6.04 -1.80 -2.61
N ILE A 103 -5.60 -3.06 -2.67
CA ILE A 103 -6.49 -4.22 -2.71
C ILE A 103 -7.23 -4.39 -1.37
N ALA A 104 -6.50 -4.46 -0.26
CA ALA A 104 -7.07 -4.71 1.07
C ALA A 104 -8.04 -3.61 1.54
N SER A 105 -7.89 -2.38 1.06
CA SER A 105 -8.84 -1.28 1.33
C SER A 105 -10.11 -1.31 0.47
N GLY A 106 -10.13 -2.16 -0.55
CA GLY A 106 -11.18 -2.17 -1.59
C GLY A 106 -11.02 -1.08 -2.65
N GLY A 107 -9.89 -0.36 -2.68
CA GLY A 107 -9.63 0.73 -3.62
C GLY A 107 -9.58 0.30 -5.10
N LEU A 108 -9.46 -1.00 -5.37
CA LEU A 108 -9.51 -1.59 -6.70
C LEU A 108 -10.85 -2.30 -7.01
N GLY A 109 -11.87 -2.14 -6.17
CA GLY A 109 -13.20 -2.73 -6.37
C GLY A 109 -13.40 -4.12 -5.77
N GLY A 110 -12.39 -4.67 -5.07
CA GLY A 110 -12.48 -5.93 -4.33
C GLY A 110 -13.03 -5.79 -2.91
N PRO A 111 -13.22 -6.91 -2.18
CA PRO A 111 -13.69 -6.90 -0.80
C PRO A 111 -12.69 -6.18 0.12
N ARG A 112 -13.21 -5.38 1.04
CA ARG A 112 -12.40 -4.68 2.03
C ARG A 112 -11.99 -5.63 3.16
N GLN A 113 -10.69 -5.64 3.47
CA GLN A 113 -10.09 -6.42 4.56
C GLN A 113 -9.50 -5.53 5.68
N ILE A 114 -9.18 -4.26 5.38
CA ILE A 114 -8.74 -3.28 6.39
C ILE A 114 -9.69 -2.10 6.46
N SER A 115 -9.85 -1.52 7.66
CA SER A 115 -10.55 -0.25 7.77
C SER A 115 -9.70 0.87 7.15
N THR A 116 -10.35 1.78 6.45
CA THR A 116 -9.73 3.03 5.99
C THR A 116 -10.50 4.19 6.57
N ARG A 117 -9.79 5.18 7.13
CA ARG A 117 -10.40 6.50 7.35
C ARG A 117 -10.75 7.07 5.98
N ASN A 118 -12.03 7.01 5.64
CA ASN A 118 -12.55 7.61 4.43
C ASN A 118 -12.99 9.03 4.76
N ASP A 119 -12.07 9.99 4.70
CA ASP A 119 -12.41 11.41 4.73
C ASP A 119 -12.53 11.88 3.29
N ARG A 120 -13.76 11.79 2.77
CA ARG A 120 -14.09 12.14 1.38
C ARG A 120 -13.64 13.56 1.05
N ASP A 121 -13.72 14.46 2.01
CA ASP A 121 -13.51 15.88 1.82
C ASP A 121 -12.06 16.28 2.19
N TYR A 122 -11.17 15.32 2.51
CA TYR A 122 -9.80 15.58 2.96
C TYR A 122 -9.00 16.45 1.98
N PHE A 123 -8.98 16.07 0.69
CA PHE A 123 -8.27 16.83 -0.33
C PHE A 123 -8.92 18.19 -0.61
N ASP A 124 -10.25 18.26 -0.54
CA ASP A 124 -10.97 19.52 -0.71
C ASP A 124 -10.66 20.48 0.44
N ARG A 125 -10.53 19.97 1.67
CA ARG A 125 -10.10 20.75 2.85
C ARG A 125 -8.65 21.19 2.75
N ILE A 126 -7.73 20.33 2.26
CA ILE A 126 -6.34 20.74 1.98
C ILE A 126 -6.31 21.86 0.95
N ARG A 127 -7.04 21.72 -0.16
CA ARG A 127 -7.10 22.75 -1.21
C ARG A 127 -7.70 24.05 -0.70
N ALA A 128 -8.78 23.97 0.09
CA ALA A 128 -9.39 25.14 0.72
C ALA A 128 -8.41 25.84 1.68
N PHE A 129 -7.68 25.07 2.50
CA PHE A 129 -6.67 25.62 3.40
C PHE A 129 -5.50 26.25 2.65
N ALA A 130 -5.01 25.60 1.60
CA ALA A 130 -3.95 26.14 0.75
C ALA A 130 -4.36 27.48 0.13
N LYS A 131 -5.60 27.61 -0.35
CA LYS A 131 -6.15 28.89 -0.86
C LYS A 131 -6.21 30.01 0.18
N LEU A 132 -6.24 29.69 1.48
CA LEU A 132 -6.24 30.69 2.56
C LEU A 132 -4.83 31.12 2.97
N GLN A 133 -3.80 30.37 2.61
CA GLN A 133 -2.44 30.56 3.12
C GLN A 133 -1.40 30.85 2.02
N LEU A 134 -1.69 30.46 0.78
CA LEU A 134 -0.79 30.59 -0.37
C LEU A 134 -1.34 31.61 -1.36
N THR A 135 -0.43 32.32 -2.02
CA THR A 135 -0.75 33.15 -3.19
C THR A 135 -1.19 32.30 -4.38
N GLU A 136 -1.86 32.89 -5.37
CA GLU A 136 -2.24 32.17 -6.59
C GLU A 136 -1.04 31.60 -7.35
N GLU A 137 0.09 32.31 -7.34
CA GLU A 137 1.35 31.86 -7.94
C GLU A 137 1.91 30.62 -7.23
N GLU A 138 1.95 30.64 -5.89
CA GLU A 138 2.38 29.48 -5.11
C GLU A 138 1.45 28.28 -5.30
N ILE A 139 0.13 28.50 -5.39
CA ILE A 139 -0.81 27.41 -5.68
C ILE A 139 -0.51 26.80 -7.05
N GLY A 140 -0.30 27.60 -8.09
CA GLY A 140 0.01 27.09 -9.43
C GLY A 140 1.33 26.32 -9.53
N ASN A 141 2.29 26.63 -8.66
CA ASN A 141 3.60 25.98 -8.65
C ASN A 141 3.65 24.68 -7.81
N TRP A 142 2.83 24.57 -6.77
CA TRP A 142 2.95 23.51 -5.76
C TRP A 142 1.76 22.54 -5.68
N LEU A 143 0.63 22.82 -6.34
CA LEU A 143 -0.60 22.00 -6.31
C LEU A 143 -1.12 21.64 -7.71
#